data_AF-A0A0L7QNP6-F1
#
_entry.id   AF-A0A0L7QNP6-F1
#
_cell.length_a   1.000
_cell.length_b   1.000
_cell.length_c   1.000
_cell.angle_alpha   90.00
_cell.angle_beta   90.00
_cell.angle_gamma   90.00
#
_symmetry.space_group_name_H-M   'P 1'
#
loop_
_entity.id
_entity.type
_entity.pdbx_description
1 polymer ?
#
loop_
_entity_poly.entity_id
_entity_poly.type
_entity_poly.pdbx_seq_one_letter_code
_entity_poly.pdbx_strand_id
1 'polypeptide(L)'
;MFTHTNISKETWESIRKYMMETELHPSIVDSVILKLFKNKNLVDVGILYYKFLVNNNCHLNVITQTTFLELYEHKISIDETDKEYVLNLYKYFISEYSSLEINMSTALVVSLCKIGESKKAMEIIERFERNDQIFLRVAYDVLISHLYDCGEADKAYEYLLISFKKGPGPLNGSYISYWKYHSKDRCTFTQKVERLFSLWRKYGIKPSEESIRKCMMICNDLGWSAKLTKLDGLKCTVCKQELSQILSKKDYERLCKVVKEKLIFDNLYIVSNPKEVQNFIKYIEKGTPYDIIVDGLNFICRSFGSYKQLQRLIVKQAGEGKKVLVIGRKHIKKHIIENSLANYFYVDNMSKDDLFVLYAALSSGPNAKVISNDLMRQHEFIINDVELQTLFKKWQIAQQYSVQSSYNLQQLTKISTPIDAIVQKQSNCWHIPYNIDDCQPRQRHISNDDWACFNTCP
;
A
#
# COMPACT_ATOMS: atom_id res chain seq x y z
N MET A 1 39.94 -14.19 -6.69
CA MET A 1 39.98 -12.87 -6.04
C MET A 1 40.94 -12.01 -6.86
N PHE A 2 40.46 -11.38 -7.93
CA PHE A 2 41.29 -10.49 -8.74
C PHE A 2 41.36 -9.14 -8.01
N THR A 3 42.54 -8.78 -7.53
CA THR A 3 42.84 -7.44 -7.02
C THR A 3 42.88 -6.49 -8.22
N HIS A 4 41.75 -5.87 -8.57
CA HIS A 4 41.67 -4.87 -9.63
C HIS A 4 42.29 -3.55 -9.14
N THR A 5 43.62 -3.50 -9.09
CA THR A 5 44.39 -2.29 -8.79
C THR A 5 45.27 -1.99 -10.00
N ASN A 6 44.99 -0.84 -10.64
CA ASN A 6 45.58 -0.28 -11.87
C ASN A 6 45.06 -0.81 -13.22
N ILE A 7 43.85 -0.38 -13.57
CA ILE A 7 43.44 -0.27 -14.99
C ILE A 7 44.07 1.00 -15.55
N SER A 8 44.77 0.90 -16.69
CA SER A 8 45.52 2.02 -17.27
C SER A 8 44.60 3.09 -17.84
N LYS A 9 45.11 4.33 -17.96
CA LYS A 9 44.39 5.44 -18.57
C LYS A 9 43.96 5.12 -20.01
N GLU A 10 44.88 4.53 -20.78
CA GLU A 10 44.66 4.15 -22.19
C GLU A 10 43.55 3.10 -22.32
N THR A 11 43.44 2.20 -21.33
CA THR A 11 42.37 1.20 -21.29
C THR A 11 41.01 1.87 -21.11
N TRP A 12 40.90 2.85 -20.20
CA TRP A 12 39.66 3.61 -20.00
C TRP A 12 39.27 4.43 -21.21
N GLU A 13 40.24 5.10 -21.83
CA GLU A 13 40.04 5.87 -23.06
C GLU A 13 39.59 4.96 -24.21
N SER A 14 40.18 3.77 -24.33
CA SER A 14 39.79 2.78 -25.35
C SER A 14 38.36 2.27 -25.15
N ILE A 15 37.98 1.90 -23.92
CA ILE A 15 36.60 1.48 -23.60
C ILE A 15 35.61 2.59 -23.93
N ARG A 16 35.91 3.83 -23.50
CA ARG A 16 35.06 4.98 -23.74
C ARG A 16 34.92 5.30 -25.22
N LYS A 17 36.03 5.28 -25.97
CA LYS A 17 36.05 5.48 -27.42
C LYS A 17 35.23 4.42 -28.15
N TYR A 18 35.42 3.14 -27.82
CA TYR A 18 34.64 2.06 -28.40
C TYR A 18 33.13 2.28 -28.19
N MET A 19 32.72 2.68 -26.99
CA MET A 19 31.31 2.95 -26.70
C MET A 19 30.79 4.21 -27.40
N MET A 20 31.63 5.23 -27.63
CA MET A 20 31.27 6.42 -28.41
C MET A 20 31.11 6.13 -29.91
N GLU A 21 31.78 5.10 -30.44
CA GLU A 21 31.67 4.68 -31.84
C GLU A 21 30.42 3.83 -32.11
N THR A 22 29.64 3.50 -31.09
CA THR A 22 28.32 2.84 -31.23
C THR A 22 27.21 3.85 -31.56
N GLU A 23 25.99 3.38 -31.83
CA GLU A 23 24.80 4.23 -32.07
C GLU A 23 24.30 4.99 -30.81
N LEU A 24 25.04 4.97 -29.71
CA LEU A 24 24.68 5.68 -28.48
C LEU A 24 24.92 7.18 -28.60
N HIS A 25 24.00 7.97 -28.07
CA HIS A 25 24.20 9.41 -27.98
C HIS A 25 25.39 9.74 -27.04
N PRO A 26 26.30 10.65 -27.40
CA PRO A 26 27.52 10.91 -26.62
C PRO A 26 27.28 11.24 -25.14
N SER A 27 26.17 11.90 -24.82
CA SER A 27 25.83 12.30 -23.45
C SER A 27 25.48 11.13 -22.52
N ILE A 28 25.13 9.95 -23.04
CA ILE A 28 24.72 8.81 -22.19
C ILE A 28 25.80 7.74 -22.04
N VAL A 29 26.86 7.80 -22.86
CA VAL A 29 27.93 6.78 -22.94
C VAL A 29 28.48 6.43 -21.55
N ASP A 30 28.90 7.44 -20.78
CA ASP A 30 29.53 7.23 -19.49
C ASP A 30 28.55 6.58 -18.48
N SER A 31 27.27 6.99 -18.50
CA SER A 31 26.22 6.37 -17.67
C SER A 31 25.93 4.91 -18.06
N VAL A 32 25.99 4.57 -19.35
CA VAL A 32 25.81 3.20 -19.84
C VAL A 32 26.97 2.32 -19.38
N ILE A 33 28.20 2.82 -19.48
CA ILE A 33 29.39 2.10 -18.99
C ILE A 33 29.28 1.82 -17.48
N LEU A 34 28.89 2.81 -16.67
CA LEU A 34 28.67 2.61 -15.23
C LEU A 34 27.57 1.58 -14.95
N LYS A 35 26.45 1.62 -15.69
CA LYS A 35 25.38 0.62 -15.58
C LYS A 35 25.86 -0.78 -15.96
N LEU A 36 26.72 -0.92 -16.96
CA LEU A 36 27.32 -2.22 -17.31
C LEU A 36 28.15 -2.77 -16.15
N PHE A 37 28.98 -1.94 -15.51
CA PHE A 37 29.74 -2.35 -14.33
C PHE A 37 28.82 -2.73 -13.17
N LYS A 38 27.77 -1.95 -12.90
CA LYS A 38 26.74 -2.28 -11.90
C LYS A 38 26.12 -3.66 -12.17
N ASN A 39 25.64 -3.88 -13.39
CA ASN A 39 24.94 -5.11 -13.80
C ASN A 39 25.86 -6.35 -13.80
N LYS A 40 27.16 -6.17 -13.99
CA LYS A 40 28.18 -7.23 -13.91
C LYS A 40 28.74 -7.41 -12.50
N ASN A 41 28.22 -6.69 -11.50
CA ASN A 41 28.71 -6.68 -10.13
C ASN A 41 30.20 -6.29 -10.01
N LEU A 42 30.68 -5.44 -10.92
CA LEU A 42 32.04 -4.88 -10.96
C LEU A 42 32.05 -3.47 -10.37
N VAL A 43 31.51 -3.32 -9.16
CA VAL A 43 31.23 -2.03 -8.50
C VAL A 43 32.49 -1.19 -8.33
N ASP A 44 33.57 -1.78 -7.81
CA ASP A 44 34.83 -1.07 -7.59
C ASP A 44 35.46 -0.58 -8.89
N VAL A 45 35.32 -1.36 -9.96
CA VAL A 45 35.77 -1.00 -11.32
C VAL A 45 34.97 0.20 -11.85
N GLY A 46 33.65 0.21 -11.65
CA GLY A 46 32.80 1.35 -12.01
C GLY A 46 33.16 2.62 -11.24
N ILE A 47 33.52 2.51 -9.96
CA ILE A 47 33.98 3.64 -9.15
C ILE A 47 35.32 4.16 -9.65
N LEU A 48 36.27 3.28 -9.96
CA LEU A 48 37.56 3.68 -10.55
C LEU A 48 37.37 4.38 -11.89
N TYR A 49 36.44 3.90 -12.73
CA TYR A 49 36.10 4.55 -13.99
C TYR A 49 35.54 5.96 -13.77
N TYR A 50 34.63 6.15 -12.82
CA TYR A 50 34.13 7.49 -12.49
C TYR A 50 35.24 8.41 -11.97
N LYS A 51 36.12 7.92 -11.09
CA LYS A 51 37.30 8.66 -10.60
C LYS A 51 38.23 9.05 -11.76
N PHE A 52 38.43 8.16 -12.75
CA PHE A 52 39.14 8.48 -13.99
C PHE A 52 38.48 9.64 -14.76
N LEU A 53 37.15 9.64 -14.91
CA LEU A 53 36.45 10.71 -15.63
C LEU A 53 36.62 12.07 -14.93
N VAL A 54 36.50 12.11 -13.60
CA VAL A 54 36.70 13.33 -12.80
C VAL A 54 38.14 13.83 -12.95
N ASN A 55 39.13 12.95 -12.79
CA ASN A 55 40.55 13.32 -12.85
C ASN A 55 41.01 13.78 -14.24
N ASN A 56 40.25 13.46 -15.29
CA ASN A 56 40.51 13.91 -16.66
C ASN A 56 39.55 15.03 -17.11
N ASN A 57 38.87 15.70 -16.17
CA ASN A 57 37.98 16.84 -16.42
C ASN A 57 36.90 16.55 -17.49
N CYS A 58 36.40 15.31 -17.54
CA CYS A 58 35.29 14.97 -18.43
C CYS A 58 34.00 15.65 -17.96
N HIS A 59 33.16 16.10 -18.88
CA HIS A 59 31.86 16.67 -18.54
C HIS A 59 30.90 15.57 -18.06
N LEU A 60 30.50 15.62 -16.79
CA LEU A 60 29.63 14.62 -16.16
C LEU A 60 28.23 15.19 -16.00
N ASN A 61 27.27 14.60 -16.73
CA ASN A 61 25.87 14.95 -16.54
C ASN A 61 25.27 14.29 -15.30
N VAL A 62 24.09 14.77 -14.94
CA VAL A 62 23.30 14.30 -13.79
C VAL A 62 23.08 12.79 -13.81
N ILE A 63 22.81 12.20 -14.98
CA ILE A 63 22.54 10.76 -15.12
C ILE A 63 23.79 9.95 -14.74
N THR A 64 24.97 10.39 -15.20
CA THR A 64 26.26 9.73 -14.91
C THR A 64 26.60 9.85 -13.42
N GLN A 65 26.43 11.04 -12.84
CA GLN A 65 26.64 11.28 -11.41
C GLN A 65 25.68 10.46 -10.53
N THR A 66 24.40 10.38 -10.92
CA THR A 66 23.39 9.57 -10.21
C THR A 66 23.73 8.08 -10.29
N THR A 67 24.10 7.60 -11.48
CA THR A 67 24.49 6.19 -11.70
C THR A 67 25.74 5.83 -10.87
N PHE A 68 26.68 6.77 -10.73
CA PHE A 68 27.83 6.58 -9.84
C PHE A 68 27.43 6.42 -8.38
N LEU A 69 26.51 7.26 -7.87
CA LEU A 69 26.02 7.14 -6.49
C LEU A 69 25.32 5.79 -6.24
N GLU A 70 24.59 5.27 -7.23
CA GLU A 70 23.95 3.95 -7.15
C GLU A 70 24.95 2.79 -6.98
N LEU A 71 26.21 2.93 -7.41
CA LEU A 71 27.23 1.89 -7.23
C LEU A 71 27.48 1.60 -5.74
N TYR A 72 27.30 2.57 -4.86
CA TYR A 72 27.53 2.42 -3.43
C TYR A 72 26.55 1.47 -2.74
N GLU A 73 25.41 1.16 -3.36
CA GLU A 73 24.45 0.17 -2.86
C GLU A 73 25.14 -1.18 -2.61
N HIS A 74 25.97 -1.62 -3.55
CA HIS A 74 26.61 -2.94 -3.55
C HIS A 74 28.09 -2.91 -3.15
N LYS A 75 28.65 -1.74 -2.86
CA LYS A 75 30.05 -1.63 -2.43
C LYS A 75 30.26 -2.27 -1.06
N ILE A 76 31.30 -3.07 -0.88
CA ILE A 76 31.50 -3.81 0.38
C ILE A 76 32.17 -2.95 1.45
N SER A 77 33.24 -2.24 1.09
CA SER A 77 34.05 -1.42 1.98
C SER A 77 34.10 0.03 1.50
N ILE A 78 34.07 0.98 2.44
CA ILE A 78 34.10 2.42 2.16
C ILE A 78 35.40 2.99 2.71
N ASP A 79 36.17 3.66 1.86
CA ASP A 79 37.35 4.43 2.28
C ASP A 79 37.05 5.93 2.39
N GLU A 80 38.01 6.72 2.87
CA GLU A 80 37.85 8.17 3.02
C GLU A 80 37.67 8.91 1.68
N THR A 81 38.28 8.40 0.61
CA THR A 81 38.11 9.00 -0.73
C THR A 81 36.68 8.82 -1.23
N ASP A 82 36.09 7.65 -0.99
CA ASP A 82 34.70 7.36 -1.32
C ASP A 82 33.74 8.31 -0.59
N LYS A 83 33.99 8.54 0.72
CA LYS A 83 33.22 9.53 1.51
C LYS A 83 33.31 10.92 0.89
N GLU A 84 34.51 11.35 0.51
CA GLU A 84 34.73 12.66 -0.10
C GLU A 84 33.95 12.83 -1.41
N TYR A 85 34.02 11.85 -2.33
CA TYR A 85 33.29 11.90 -3.60
C TYR A 85 31.77 11.97 -3.39
N VAL A 86 31.22 11.14 -2.50
CA VAL A 86 29.78 11.13 -2.19
C VAL A 86 29.34 12.46 -1.57
N LEU A 87 30.11 12.98 -0.60
CA LEU A 87 29.81 14.24 0.06
C LEU A 87 29.89 15.44 -0.88
N ASN A 88 30.86 15.44 -1.82
CA ASN A 88 30.98 16.49 -2.83
C ASN A 88 29.79 16.49 -3.80
N LEU A 89 29.34 15.31 -4.25
CA LEU A 89 28.14 15.21 -5.07
C LEU A 89 26.87 15.60 -4.33
N TYR A 90 26.74 15.23 -3.06
CA TYR A 90 25.64 15.70 -2.21
C TYR A 90 25.62 17.23 -2.13
N LYS A 91 26.75 17.88 -1.84
CA LYS A 91 26.84 19.36 -1.77
C LYS A 91 26.46 20.00 -3.09
N TYR A 92 27.01 19.48 -4.20
CA TYR A 92 26.71 19.94 -5.55
C TYR A 92 25.21 19.84 -5.87
N PHE A 93 24.60 18.68 -5.64
CA PHE A 93 23.18 18.52 -5.96
C PHE A 93 22.27 19.41 -5.11
N ILE A 94 22.62 19.60 -3.84
CA ILE A 94 21.86 20.45 -2.92
C ILE A 94 21.97 21.94 -3.28
N SER A 95 23.12 22.40 -3.80
CA SER A 95 23.31 23.79 -4.24
C SER A 95 22.70 24.07 -5.60
N GLU A 96 22.86 23.17 -6.57
CA GLU A 96 22.45 23.41 -7.97
C GLU A 96 20.95 23.21 -8.20
N TYR A 97 20.33 22.25 -7.52
CA TYR A 97 18.96 21.82 -7.84
C TYR A 97 17.99 22.14 -6.73
N SER A 98 17.04 23.05 -6.96
CA SER A 98 15.98 23.39 -6.00
C SER A 98 15.12 22.16 -5.65
N SER A 99 14.73 21.38 -6.65
CA SER A 99 14.05 20.09 -6.53
C SER A 99 14.92 18.94 -7.04
N LEU A 100 14.85 17.79 -6.36
CA LEU A 100 15.59 16.59 -6.72
C LEU A 100 14.63 15.57 -7.33
N GLU A 101 15.03 14.88 -8.39
CA GLU A 101 14.23 13.81 -8.97
C GLU A 101 14.29 12.53 -8.11
N ILE A 102 13.35 11.61 -8.35
CA ILE A 102 13.18 10.38 -7.55
C ILE A 102 14.43 9.48 -7.53
N ASN A 103 15.07 9.29 -8.69
CA ASN A 103 16.25 8.43 -8.83
C ASN A 103 17.46 9.07 -8.15
N MET A 104 17.66 10.37 -8.37
CA MET A 104 18.74 11.14 -7.74
C MET A 104 18.61 11.12 -6.21
N SER A 105 17.41 11.39 -5.68
CA SER A 105 17.14 11.41 -4.25
C SER A 105 17.37 10.03 -3.62
N THR A 106 16.92 8.97 -4.28
CA THR A 106 17.14 7.60 -3.82
C THR A 106 18.63 7.26 -3.80
N ALA A 107 19.37 7.55 -4.88
CA ALA A 107 20.80 7.28 -4.95
C ALA A 107 21.60 8.06 -3.89
N LEU A 108 21.23 9.31 -3.63
CA LEU A 108 21.81 10.12 -2.56
C LEU A 108 21.56 9.51 -1.17
N VAL A 109 20.32 9.13 -0.84
CA VAL A 109 20.01 8.52 0.46
C VAL A 109 20.79 7.22 0.65
N VAL A 110 20.83 6.36 -0.37
CA VAL A 110 21.54 5.08 -0.34
C VAL A 110 23.04 5.29 -0.10
N SER A 111 23.68 6.13 -0.90
CA SER A 111 25.11 6.42 -0.80
C SER A 111 25.47 7.11 0.52
N LEU A 112 24.66 8.07 0.98
CA LEU A 112 24.86 8.75 2.27
C LEU A 112 24.75 7.78 3.46
N CYS A 113 23.75 6.90 3.48
CA CYS A 113 23.65 5.86 4.50
C CYS A 113 24.87 4.92 4.45
N LYS A 114 25.33 4.57 3.25
CA LYS A 114 26.51 3.70 3.07
C LYS A 114 27.77 4.28 3.69
N ILE A 115 27.95 5.59 3.61
CA ILE A 115 29.10 6.30 4.20
C ILE A 115 28.90 6.73 5.65
N GLY A 116 27.76 6.39 6.28
CA GLY A 116 27.47 6.71 7.68
C GLY A 116 26.88 8.10 7.93
N GLU A 117 26.37 8.76 6.90
CA GLU A 117 25.85 10.14 6.94
C GLU A 117 24.31 10.17 7.04
N SER A 118 23.77 9.49 8.06
CA SER A 118 22.31 9.33 8.26
C SER A 118 21.56 10.66 8.32
N LYS A 119 22.15 11.70 8.95
CA LYS A 119 21.55 13.03 9.05
C LYS A 119 21.35 13.70 7.69
N LYS A 120 22.36 13.62 6.81
CA LYS A 120 22.25 14.15 5.45
C LYS A 120 21.26 13.34 4.62
N ALA A 121 21.20 12.03 4.81
CA ALA A 121 20.22 11.18 4.15
C ALA A 121 18.76 11.57 4.54
N MET A 122 18.52 11.84 5.83
CA MET A 122 17.22 12.34 6.31
C MET A 122 16.83 13.67 5.66
N GLU A 123 17.78 14.60 5.54
CA GLU A 123 17.56 15.89 4.86
C GLU A 123 17.13 15.74 3.39
N ILE A 124 17.71 14.78 2.65
CA ILE A 124 17.31 14.50 1.27
C ILE A 124 15.84 14.08 1.19
N ILE A 125 15.40 13.17 2.08
CA ILE A 125 14.00 12.73 2.13
C ILE A 125 13.09 13.93 2.43
N GLU A 126 13.40 14.71 3.45
CA GLU A 126 12.60 15.89 3.83
C GLU A 126 12.54 16.95 2.72
N ARG A 127 13.62 17.13 1.96
CA ARG A 127 13.66 18.05 0.83
C ARG A 127 12.83 17.54 -0.34
N PHE A 128 12.95 16.26 -0.69
CA PHE A 128 12.17 15.67 -1.76
C PHE A 128 10.67 15.77 -1.46
N GLU A 129 10.27 15.37 -0.26
CA GLU A 129 8.85 15.32 0.14
C GLU A 129 8.20 16.69 0.36
N ARG A 130 8.98 17.76 0.52
CA ARG A 130 8.46 19.13 0.49
C ARG A 130 7.98 19.55 -0.89
N ASN A 131 8.58 18.99 -1.94
CA ASN A 131 8.33 19.36 -3.33
C ASN A 131 7.47 18.34 -4.08
N ASP A 132 7.52 17.08 -3.66
CA ASP A 132 6.89 15.95 -4.34
C ASP A 132 6.00 15.15 -3.38
N GLN A 133 4.87 14.65 -3.88
CA GLN A 133 3.94 13.78 -3.13
C GLN A 133 4.30 12.29 -3.24
N ILE A 134 5.32 11.93 -4.03
CA ILE A 134 5.74 10.55 -4.22
C ILE A 134 6.50 10.03 -3.00
N PHE A 135 6.17 8.81 -2.58
CA PHE A 135 6.85 8.12 -1.48
C PHE A 135 8.15 7.44 -1.95
N LEU A 136 9.30 7.87 -1.42
CA LEU A 136 10.64 7.33 -1.70
C LEU A 136 10.87 5.96 -1.03
N ARG A 137 10.14 4.94 -1.46
CA ARG A 137 10.08 3.64 -0.79
C ARG A 137 11.45 2.98 -0.57
N VAL A 138 12.33 2.99 -1.57
CA VAL A 138 13.68 2.40 -1.48
C VAL A 138 14.55 3.20 -0.52
N ALA A 139 14.50 4.52 -0.59
CA ALA A 139 15.28 5.40 0.28
C ALA A 139 14.90 5.22 1.76
N TYR A 140 13.60 5.17 2.07
CA TYR A 140 13.12 4.85 3.41
C TYR A 140 13.61 3.48 3.89
N ASP A 141 13.57 2.47 3.03
CA ASP A 141 13.99 1.12 3.42
C ASP A 141 15.45 1.07 3.86
N VAL A 142 16.32 1.72 3.07
CA VAL A 142 17.75 1.77 3.32
C VAL A 142 18.07 2.62 4.54
N LEU A 143 17.42 3.78 4.71
CA LEU A 143 17.60 4.63 5.88
C LEU A 143 17.18 3.92 7.17
N ILE A 144 16.00 3.30 7.20
CA ILE A 144 15.50 2.59 8.40
C ILE A 144 16.46 1.45 8.77
N SER A 145 16.91 0.68 7.79
CA SER A 145 17.88 -0.40 7.99
C SER A 145 19.18 0.12 8.60
N HIS A 146 19.74 1.18 8.01
CA HIS A 146 20.96 1.81 8.48
C HIS A 146 20.84 2.35 9.91
N LEU A 147 19.73 3.03 10.24
CA LEU A 147 19.50 3.57 11.58
C LEU A 147 19.46 2.45 12.65
N TYR A 148 18.85 1.30 12.35
CA TYR A 148 18.90 0.14 13.26
C TYR A 148 20.32 -0.41 13.42
N ASP A 149 21.09 -0.52 12.33
CA ASP A 149 22.48 -0.98 12.39
C ASP A 149 23.39 -0.01 13.19
N CYS A 150 23.12 1.30 13.13
CA CYS A 150 23.79 2.33 13.94
C CYS A 150 23.29 2.42 15.39
N GLY A 151 22.23 1.69 15.75
CA GLY A 151 21.64 1.73 17.08
C GLY A 151 20.70 2.90 17.35
N GLU A 152 20.37 3.71 16.34
CA GLU A 152 19.41 4.82 16.42
C GLU A 152 17.95 4.31 16.28
N ALA A 153 17.56 3.35 17.12
CA ALA A 153 16.30 2.61 16.97
C ALA A 153 15.04 3.48 17.08
N ASP A 154 15.06 4.54 17.88
CA ASP A 154 13.91 5.44 18.02
C ASP A 154 13.61 6.18 16.70
N LYS A 155 14.65 6.68 16.02
CA LYS A 155 14.51 7.29 14.70
C LYS A 155 14.15 6.27 13.64
N ALA A 156 14.76 5.08 13.68
CA ALA A 156 14.41 4.01 12.75
C ALA A 156 12.91 3.66 12.85
N TYR A 157 12.38 3.59 14.07
CA TYR A 157 10.97 3.36 14.33
C TYR A 157 10.08 4.53 13.91
N GLU A 158 10.53 5.78 14.08
CA GLU A 158 9.83 6.97 13.58
C GLU A 158 9.66 6.95 12.07
N TYR A 159 10.75 6.76 11.31
CA TYR A 159 10.71 6.66 9.85
C TYR A 159 9.88 5.45 9.37
N LEU A 160 9.91 4.35 10.12
CA LEU A 160 9.04 3.20 9.87
C LEU A 160 7.55 3.60 9.99
N LEU A 161 7.16 4.35 11.02
CA LEU A 161 5.79 4.83 11.16
C LEU A 161 5.40 5.82 10.05
N ILE A 162 6.30 6.71 9.66
CA ILE A 162 6.06 7.65 8.56
C ILE A 162 5.80 6.87 7.27
N SER A 163 6.61 5.86 6.98
CA SER A 163 6.47 5.04 5.77
C SER A 163 5.11 4.33 5.67
N PHE A 164 4.52 3.90 6.79
CA PHE A 164 3.19 3.29 6.81
C PHE A 164 2.06 4.29 6.57
N LYS A 165 2.23 5.55 7.01
CA LYS A 165 1.23 6.60 6.80
C LYS A 165 1.24 7.12 5.35
N LYS A 166 2.37 7.01 4.66
CA LYS A 166 2.57 7.55 3.30
C LYS A 166 2.25 6.56 2.18
N GLY A 167 2.09 5.27 2.46
CA GLY A 167 1.74 4.30 1.43
C GLY A 167 2.00 2.86 1.84
N PRO A 168 2.60 2.03 0.97
CA PRO A 168 2.71 0.58 1.19
C PRO A 168 3.68 0.17 2.30
N GLY A 169 4.32 1.10 3.03
CA GLY A 169 5.44 0.81 3.92
C GLY A 169 6.74 0.47 3.19
N PRO A 170 7.80 0.12 3.94
CA PRO A 170 9.12 -0.12 3.37
C PRO A 170 9.22 -1.49 2.68
N LEU A 171 10.44 -1.82 2.24
CA LEU A 171 10.80 -3.11 1.68
C LEU A 171 11.30 -4.04 2.81
N ASN A 172 11.96 -5.14 2.43
CA ASN A 172 12.37 -6.20 3.35
C ASN A 172 13.52 -5.77 4.27
N GLY A 173 14.42 -4.89 3.78
CA GLY A 173 15.60 -4.49 4.53
C GLY A 173 15.24 -3.94 5.91
N SER A 174 14.23 -3.08 5.97
CA SER A 174 13.74 -2.47 7.20
C SER A 174 13.24 -3.50 8.20
N TYR A 175 12.44 -4.46 7.74
CA TYR A 175 11.89 -5.48 8.63
C TYR A 175 12.98 -6.41 9.14
N ILE A 176 13.89 -6.83 8.28
CA ILE A 176 15.02 -7.68 8.66
C ILE A 176 15.88 -6.99 9.72
N SER A 177 16.19 -5.71 9.51
CA SER A 177 16.97 -4.90 10.44
C SER A 177 16.24 -4.68 11.76
N TYR A 178 14.92 -4.45 11.71
CA TYR A 178 14.05 -4.39 12.89
C TYR A 178 14.14 -5.67 13.73
N TRP A 179 14.01 -6.84 13.10
CA TRP A 179 14.08 -8.13 13.80
C TRP A 179 15.45 -8.39 14.40
N LYS A 180 16.51 -8.17 13.60
CA LYS A 180 17.91 -8.33 14.03
C LYS A 180 18.26 -7.41 15.20
N TYR A 181 17.76 -6.19 15.21
CA TYR A 181 18.01 -5.24 16.29
C TYR A 181 17.30 -5.67 17.58
N HIS A 182 15.99 -5.96 17.49
CA HIS A 182 15.19 -6.28 18.67
C HIS A 182 15.42 -7.68 19.22
N SER A 183 15.89 -8.65 18.42
CA SER A 183 16.19 -10.01 18.90
C SER A 183 17.35 -10.06 19.89
N LYS A 184 18.15 -9.00 19.99
CA LYS A 184 19.21 -8.83 21.00
C LYS A 184 18.65 -8.79 22.42
N ASP A 185 17.43 -8.27 22.60
CA ASP A 185 16.71 -8.26 23.88
C ASP A 185 15.51 -9.20 23.81
N ARG A 186 15.73 -10.44 24.28
CA ARG A 186 14.69 -11.48 24.27
C ARG A 186 13.49 -11.13 25.15
N CYS A 187 13.66 -10.33 26.20
CA CYS A 187 12.59 -10.00 27.14
C CYS A 187 11.54 -9.09 26.49
N THR A 188 11.97 -8.14 25.65
CA THR A 188 11.05 -7.20 24.99
C THR A 188 10.68 -7.60 23.57
N PHE A 189 11.37 -8.57 22.96
CA PHE A 189 11.16 -8.98 21.57
C PHE A 189 9.69 -9.30 21.22
N THR A 190 9.01 -10.09 22.05
CA THR A 190 7.59 -10.44 21.85
C THR A 190 6.71 -9.20 21.71
N GLN A 191 6.89 -8.22 22.59
CA GLN A 191 6.14 -6.96 22.55
C GLN A 191 6.45 -6.16 21.26
N LYS A 192 7.70 -6.19 20.78
CA LYS A 192 8.13 -5.52 19.55
C LYS A 192 7.50 -6.16 18.31
N VAL A 193 7.52 -7.49 18.23
CA VAL A 193 6.87 -8.24 17.12
C VAL A 193 5.38 -7.97 17.07
N GLU A 194 4.67 -8.12 18.20
CA GLU A 194 3.23 -7.88 18.25
C GLU A 194 2.88 -6.41 17.92
N ARG A 195 3.74 -5.46 18.32
CA ARG A 195 3.59 -4.05 17.95
C ARG A 195 3.70 -3.86 16.44
N LEU A 196 4.67 -4.47 15.77
CA LEU A 196 4.81 -4.37 14.32
C LEU A 196 3.63 -5.06 13.59
N PHE A 197 3.17 -6.21 14.06
CA PHE A 197 1.97 -6.86 13.51
C PHE A 197 0.72 -5.98 13.67
N SER A 198 0.60 -5.28 14.80
CA SER A 198 -0.48 -4.30 15.01
C SER A 198 -0.40 -3.13 14.03
N LEU A 199 0.80 -2.66 13.69
CA LEU A 199 0.98 -1.63 12.67
C LEU A 199 0.63 -2.15 11.28
N TRP A 200 1.04 -3.37 10.93
CA TRP A 200 0.65 -3.99 9.68
C TRP A 200 -0.86 -4.14 9.55
N ARG A 201 -1.55 -4.54 10.63
CA ARG A 201 -3.01 -4.55 10.71
C ARG A 201 -3.60 -3.16 10.48
N LYS A 202 -3.08 -2.16 11.20
CA LYS A 202 -3.60 -0.79 11.19
C LYS A 202 -3.52 -0.13 9.81
N TYR A 203 -2.41 -0.34 9.10
CA TYR A 203 -2.13 0.29 7.82
C TYR A 203 -2.33 -0.65 6.61
N GLY A 204 -2.89 -1.85 6.83
CA GLY A 204 -3.15 -2.81 5.76
C GLY A 204 -1.88 -3.30 5.04
N ILE A 205 -0.75 -3.38 5.75
CA ILE A 205 0.54 -3.76 5.18
C ILE A 205 0.60 -5.27 5.00
N LYS A 206 1.01 -5.68 3.80
CA LYS A 206 1.33 -7.06 3.44
C LYS A 206 2.84 -7.18 3.26
N PRO A 207 3.57 -7.80 4.20
CA PRO A 207 5.00 -8.07 4.03
C PRO A 207 5.24 -9.08 2.90
N SER A 208 6.48 -9.17 2.44
CA SER A 208 6.89 -10.24 1.52
C SER A 208 7.00 -11.58 2.23
N GLU A 209 6.97 -12.65 1.43
CA GLU A 209 7.26 -14.00 1.88
C GLU A 209 8.64 -14.10 2.55
N GLU A 210 9.66 -13.44 1.99
CA GLU A 210 11.01 -13.43 2.55
C GLU A 210 11.03 -12.83 3.96
N SER A 211 10.37 -11.68 4.14
CA SER A 211 10.24 -11.00 5.44
C SER A 211 9.51 -11.87 6.46
N ILE A 212 8.45 -12.55 6.04
CA ILE A 212 7.70 -13.48 6.89
C ILE A 212 8.54 -14.68 7.29
N ARG A 213 9.22 -15.34 6.35
CA ARG A 213 10.07 -16.50 6.66
C ARG A 213 11.18 -16.16 7.64
N LYS A 214 11.83 -15.00 7.48
CA LYS A 214 12.83 -14.52 8.44
C LYS A 214 12.24 -14.24 9.82
N CYS A 215 11.08 -13.59 9.89
CA CYS A 215 10.38 -13.35 11.15
C CYS A 215 9.99 -14.67 11.84
N MET A 216 9.46 -15.64 11.08
CA MET A 216 9.09 -16.96 11.58
C MET A 216 10.27 -17.70 12.19
N MET A 217 11.42 -17.72 11.51
CA MET A 217 12.64 -18.35 12.02
C MET A 217 13.03 -17.78 13.38
N ILE A 218 13.09 -16.45 13.50
CA ILE A 218 13.46 -15.77 14.75
C ILE A 218 12.42 -16.01 15.85
N CYS A 219 11.12 -15.99 15.52
CA CYS A 219 10.06 -16.26 16.49
C CYS A 219 10.10 -17.70 17.00
N ASN A 220 10.35 -18.68 16.13
CA ASN A 220 10.49 -20.09 16.50
C ASN A 220 11.69 -20.32 17.42
N ASP A 221 12.83 -19.67 17.15
CA ASP A 221 14.03 -19.71 18.01
C ASP A 221 13.78 -19.13 19.43
N LEU A 222 12.72 -18.33 19.57
CA LEU A 222 12.28 -17.71 20.81
C LEU A 222 11.05 -18.40 21.42
N GLY A 223 10.68 -19.58 20.91
CA GLY A 223 9.66 -20.45 21.50
C GLY A 223 8.24 -20.21 21.01
N TRP A 224 8.03 -19.37 20.00
CA TRP A 224 6.72 -19.28 19.32
C TRP A 224 6.52 -20.48 18.41
N SER A 225 5.26 -20.74 18.01
CA SER A 225 4.95 -21.69 16.95
C SER A 225 4.47 -20.93 15.71
N ALA A 226 5.39 -20.70 14.77
CA ALA A 226 5.16 -19.96 13.54
C ALA A 226 5.27 -20.86 12.31
N LYS A 227 4.19 -20.94 11.51
CA LYS A 227 4.10 -21.78 10.29
C LYS A 227 3.35 -21.05 9.18
N LEU A 228 3.73 -21.34 7.93
CA LEU A 228 2.90 -20.98 6.79
C LEU A 228 1.59 -21.77 6.83
N THR A 229 0.50 -21.15 6.41
CA THR A 229 -0.85 -21.72 6.45
C THR A 229 -1.62 -21.29 5.21
N LYS A 230 -2.66 -22.05 4.89
CA LYS A 230 -3.72 -21.62 3.99
C LYS A 230 -5.01 -21.46 4.78
N LEU A 231 -6.02 -20.88 4.15
CA LEU A 231 -7.35 -20.74 4.71
C LEU A 231 -8.32 -21.67 3.99
N ASP A 232 -9.09 -22.42 4.77
CA ASP A 232 -10.25 -23.18 4.30
C ASP A 232 -11.50 -22.37 4.65
N GLY A 233 -12.03 -21.64 3.66
CA GLY A 233 -12.98 -20.56 3.89
C GLY A 233 -12.37 -19.43 4.73
N LEU A 234 -12.76 -19.32 6.00
CA LEU A 234 -12.18 -18.38 6.97
C LEU A 234 -11.34 -19.07 8.04
N LYS A 235 -11.17 -20.39 7.95
CA LYS A 235 -10.52 -21.18 8.99
C LYS A 235 -9.05 -21.41 8.67
N CYS A 236 -8.16 -21.08 9.59
CA CYS A 236 -6.74 -21.38 9.48
C CYS A 236 -6.51 -22.90 9.47
N THR A 237 -5.79 -23.44 8.48
CA THR A 237 -5.52 -24.87 8.42
C THR A 237 -4.55 -25.35 9.51
N VAL A 238 -3.73 -24.46 10.08
CA VAL A 238 -2.79 -24.74 11.18
C VAL A 238 -3.47 -24.67 12.55
N CYS A 239 -3.91 -23.49 13.00
CA CYS A 239 -4.44 -23.32 14.36
C CYS A 239 -5.95 -23.56 14.49
N LYS A 240 -6.65 -23.80 13.37
CA LYS A 240 -8.10 -24.03 13.28
C LYS A 240 -8.97 -22.86 13.75
N GLN A 241 -8.40 -21.70 14.05
CA GLN A 241 -9.16 -20.48 14.37
C GLN A 241 -9.84 -19.92 13.12
N GLU A 242 -11.01 -19.30 13.32
CA GLU A 242 -11.78 -18.65 12.27
C GLU A 242 -11.49 -17.14 12.25
N LEU A 243 -11.16 -16.62 11.07
CA LEU A 243 -10.86 -15.20 10.84
C LEU A 243 -12.14 -14.37 10.81
N SER A 244 -12.04 -13.12 11.30
CA SER A 244 -13.18 -12.21 11.33
C SER A 244 -13.16 -11.29 10.11
N GLN A 245 -14.28 -11.28 9.37
CA GLN A 245 -14.51 -10.35 8.27
C GLN A 245 -15.18 -9.04 8.69
N ILE A 246 -15.67 -8.94 9.93
CA ILE A 246 -16.45 -7.78 10.38
C ILE A 246 -15.54 -6.79 11.10
N LEU A 247 -15.85 -5.49 10.98
CA LEU A 247 -15.18 -4.45 11.77
C LEU A 247 -15.54 -4.56 13.25
N SER A 248 -14.60 -4.16 14.11
CA SER A 248 -14.93 -3.93 15.51
C SER A 248 -15.93 -2.77 15.62
N LYS A 249 -16.75 -2.75 16.68
CA LYS A 249 -17.71 -1.66 16.92
C LYS A 249 -17.04 -0.28 16.90
N LYS A 250 -15.88 -0.16 17.55
CA LYS A 250 -15.08 1.07 17.60
C LYS A 250 -14.59 1.51 16.22
N ASP A 251 -14.08 0.57 15.41
CA ASP A 251 -13.59 0.88 14.07
C ASP A 251 -14.74 1.27 13.13
N TYR A 252 -15.89 0.60 13.27
CA TYR A 252 -17.09 0.92 12.51
C TYR A 252 -17.62 2.32 12.84
N GLU A 253 -17.75 2.67 14.12
CA GLU A 253 -18.18 4.01 14.56
C GLU A 253 -17.24 5.11 14.05
N ARG A 254 -15.93 4.87 14.12
CA ARG A 254 -14.92 5.79 13.56
C ARG A 254 -15.06 5.95 12.05
N LEU A 255 -15.20 4.84 11.31
CA LEU A 255 -15.40 4.87 9.87
C LEU A 255 -16.66 5.65 9.52
N CYS A 256 -17.79 5.36 10.17
CA CYS A 256 -19.05 6.05 9.96
C CYS A 256 -18.91 7.55 10.20
N LYS A 257 -18.31 7.97 11.32
CA LYS A 257 -18.11 9.38 11.63
C LYS A 257 -17.33 10.09 10.51
N VAL A 258 -16.16 9.56 10.15
CA VAL A 258 -15.27 10.25 9.19
C VAL A 258 -15.83 10.23 7.79
N VAL A 259 -16.43 9.11 7.35
CA VAL A 259 -17.02 9.03 6.01
C VAL A 259 -18.19 10.00 5.88
N LYS A 260 -19.05 10.09 6.89
CA LYS A 260 -20.18 11.04 6.87
C LYS A 260 -19.69 12.48 6.85
N GLU A 261 -18.74 12.85 7.71
CA GLU A 261 -18.15 14.20 7.78
C GLU A 261 -17.43 14.57 6.47
N LYS A 262 -16.41 13.80 6.07
CA LYS A 262 -15.53 14.16 4.95
C LYS A 262 -16.14 13.97 3.58
N LEU A 263 -16.86 12.87 3.34
CA LEU A 263 -17.32 12.58 1.97
C LEU A 263 -18.58 13.35 1.63
N ILE A 264 -19.40 13.70 2.62
CA ILE A 264 -20.71 14.28 2.37
C ILE A 264 -20.77 15.73 2.80
N PHE A 265 -20.36 16.08 4.03
CA PHE A 265 -20.48 17.45 4.51
C PHE A 265 -19.41 18.38 3.93
N ASP A 266 -18.15 17.99 3.93
CA ASP A 266 -17.06 18.83 3.39
C ASP A 266 -17.15 18.98 1.88
N ASN A 267 -17.70 17.97 1.20
CA ASN A 267 -17.78 17.90 -0.26
C ASN A 267 -19.20 18.08 -0.80
N LEU A 268 -20.13 18.67 -0.03
CA LEU A 268 -21.56 18.75 -0.38
C LEU A 268 -21.79 19.15 -1.84
N TYR A 269 -21.15 20.23 -2.30
CA TYR A 269 -21.30 20.77 -3.65
C TYR A 269 -20.71 19.90 -4.76
N ILE A 270 -19.75 19.02 -4.44
CA ILE A 270 -19.20 18.01 -5.35
C ILE A 270 -20.15 16.81 -5.45
N VAL A 271 -20.80 16.46 -4.33
CA VAL A 271 -21.73 15.33 -4.25
C VAL A 271 -23.06 15.63 -4.96
N SER A 272 -23.70 16.74 -4.59
CA SER A 272 -25.04 17.14 -5.06
C SER A 272 -25.39 18.58 -4.62
N ASN A 273 -26.62 19.03 -4.87
CA ASN A 273 -27.20 20.21 -4.22
C ASN A 273 -27.34 19.98 -2.69
N PRO A 274 -26.87 20.91 -1.84
CA PRO A 274 -27.00 20.81 -0.39
C PRO A 274 -28.43 20.52 0.12
N LYS A 275 -29.46 21.05 -0.55
CA LYS A 275 -30.87 20.78 -0.18
C LYS A 275 -31.25 19.32 -0.43
N GLU A 276 -30.78 18.73 -1.53
CA GLU A 276 -31.02 17.31 -1.84
C GLU A 276 -30.35 16.42 -0.78
N VAL A 277 -29.10 16.71 -0.43
CA VAL A 277 -28.36 15.97 0.61
C VAL A 277 -29.06 16.07 1.96
N GLN A 278 -29.47 17.27 2.39
CA GLN A 278 -30.18 17.44 3.67
C GLN A 278 -31.52 16.70 3.70
N ASN A 279 -32.26 16.71 2.59
CA ASN A 279 -33.52 15.97 2.48
C ASN A 279 -33.29 14.46 2.60
N PHE A 280 -32.22 13.96 1.98
CA PHE A 280 -31.84 12.56 2.10
C PHE A 280 -31.39 12.17 3.51
N ILE A 281 -30.57 13.00 4.18
CA ILE A 281 -30.15 12.76 5.56
C ILE A 281 -31.38 12.66 6.47
N LYS A 282 -32.30 13.62 6.38
CA LYS A 282 -33.56 13.59 7.14
C LYS A 282 -34.40 12.35 6.83
N TYR A 283 -34.39 11.89 5.58
CA TYR A 283 -35.09 10.68 5.16
C TYR A 283 -34.52 9.44 5.85
N ILE A 284 -33.19 9.29 5.86
CA ILE A 284 -32.51 8.16 6.50
C ILE A 284 -32.64 8.21 8.03
N GLU A 285 -32.50 9.38 8.64
CA GLU A 285 -32.56 9.55 10.10
C GLU A 285 -33.96 9.38 10.69
N LYS A 286 -35.01 9.77 9.94
CA LYS A 286 -36.41 9.52 10.34
C LYS A 286 -36.84 8.07 10.11
N GLY A 287 -36.18 7.39 9.18
CA GLY A 287 -36.47 6.00 8.83
C GLY A 287 -35.97 5.01 9.87
N THR A 288 -36.44 3.78 9.78
CA THR A 288 -35.77 2.65 10.46
C THR A 288 -34.56 2.21 9.64
N PRO A 289 -33.50 1.68 10.27
CA PRO A 289 -32.36 1.10 9.56
C PRO A 289 -32.77 0.10 8.48
N TYR A 290 -32.08 0.13 7.34
CA TYR A 290 -32.31 -0.78 6.22
C TYR A 290 -31.34 -1.97 6.25
N ASP A 291 -31.86 -3.18 6.06
CA ASP A 291 -31.03 -4.38 6.00
C ASP A 291 -30.30 -4.51 4.66
N ILE A 292 -30.94 -4.05 3.58
CA ILE A 292 -30.47 -4.15 2.21
C ILE A 292 -30.54 -2.79 1.53
N ILE A 293 -29.40 -2.30 1.04
CA ILE A 293 -29.29 -1.09 0.24
C ILE A 293 -28.90 -1.51 -1.18
N VAL A 294 -29.69 -1.11 -2.17
CA VAL A 294 -29.47 -1.42 -3.57
C VAL A 294 -29.03 -0.18 -4.32
N ASP A 295 -27.88 -0.27 -4.97
CA ASP A 295 -27.42 0.69 -5.97
C ASP A 295 -28.19 0.44 -7.27
N GLY A 296 -29.30 1.15 -7.45
CA GLY A 296 -30.26 0.95 -8.53
C GLY A 296 -29.66 1.23 -9.91
N LEU A 297 -28.78 2.24 -10.03
CA LEU A 297 -28.14 2.54 -11.31
C LEU A 297 -27.17 1.43 -11.69
N ASN A 298 -26.32 0.98 -10.76
CA ASN A 298 -25.40 -0.13 -11.02
C ASN A 298 -26.13 -1.45 -11.32
N PHE A 299 -27.17 -1.74 -10.54
CA PHE A 299 -27.98 -2.95 -10.69
C PHE A 299 -28.58 -3.04 -12.11
N ILE A 300 -29.15 -1.95 -12.60
CA ILE A 300 -29.84 -1.90 -13.90
C ILE A 300 -28.85 -1.81 -15.05
N CYS A 301 -27.84 -0.92 -14.96
CA CYS A 301 -26.98 -0.62 -16.10
C CYS A 301 -25.83 -1.61 -16.31
N ARG A 302 -25.31 -2.26 -15.26
CA ARG A 302 -24.09 -3.10 -15.37
C ARG A 302 -24.30 -4.60 -15.18
N SER A 303 -25.41 -5.01 -14.57
CA SER A 303 -25.58 -6.41 -14.14
C SER A 303 -26.42 -7.27 -15.09
N PHE A 304 -26.70 -6.80 -16.32
CA PHE A 304 -27.77 -7.35 -17.19
C PHE A 304 -29.11 -7.52 -16.44
N GLY A 305 -29.31 -6.74 -15.37
CA GLY A 305 -30.38 -6.93 -14.41
C GLY A 305 -31.66 -6.33 -14.95
N SER A 306 -32.56 -7.17 -15.47
CA SER A 306 -33.90 -6.68 -15.81
C SER A 306 -34.62 -6.18 -14.56
N TYR A 307 -35.53 -5.23 -14.73
CA TYR A 307 -36.48 -4.82 -13.69
C TYR A 307 -37.12 -6.02 -12.95
N LYS A 308 -37.42 -7.11 -13.67
CA LYS A 308 -37.96 -8.35 -13.09
C LYS A 308 -37.03 -8.97 -12.06
N GLN A 309 -35.72 -8.85 -12.24
CA GLN A 309 -34.73 -9.35 -11.29
C GLN A 309 -34.69 -8.50 -10.02
N LEU A 310 -34.77 -7.17 -10.13
CA LEU A 310 -34.86 -6.28 -8.97
C LEU A 310 -36.12 -6.60 -8.15
N GLN A 311 -37.25 -6.82 -8.82
CA GLN A 311 -38.50 -7.19 -8.16
C GLN A 311 -38.42 -8.51 -7.39
N ARG A 312 -37.85 -9.55 -8.00
CA ARG A 312 -37.66 -10.86 -7.34
C ARG A 312 -36.77 -10.72 -6.11
N LEU A 313 -35.69 -9.94 -6.21
CA LEU A 313 -34.80 -9.65 -5.09
C LEU A 313 -35.58 -8.97 -3.95
N ILE A 314 -36.34 -7.92 -4.26
CA ILE A 314 -37.14 -7.19 -3.27
C ILE A 314 -38.14 -8.13 -2.59
N VAL A 315 -38.95 -8.86 -3.37
CA VAL A 315 -39.95 -9.78 -2.84
C VAL A 315 -39.31 -10.85 -1.94
N LYS A 316 -38.17 -11.40 -2.37
CA LYS A 316 -37.43 -12.38 -1.59
C LYS A 316 -36.93 -11.80 -0.25
N GLN A 317 -36.25 -10.65 -0.29
CA GLN A 317 -35.71 -10.05 0.94
C GLN A 317 -36.83 -9.59 1.89
N ALA A 318 -37.89 -8.99 1.36
CA ALA A 318 -39.06 -8.61 2.15
C ALA A 318 -39.78 -9.82 2.77
N GLY A 319 -39.89 -10.94 2.04
CA GLY A 319 -40.40 -12.20 2.56
C GLY A 319 -39.56 -12.81 3.70
N GLU A 320 -38.27 -12.48 3.75
CA GLU A 320 -37.37 -12.79 4.87
C GLU A 320 -37.43 -11.75 5.99
N GLY A 321 -38.37 -10.79 5.95
CA GLY A 321 -38.56 -9.73 6.94
C GLY A 321 -37.56 -8.57 6.84
N LYS A 322 -36.76 -8.50 5.77
CA LYS A 322 -35.72 -7.48 5.60
C LYS A 322 -36.26 -6.22 4.91
N LYS A 323 -35.78 -5.07 5.37
CA LYS A 323 -36.10 -3.76 4.79
C LYS A 323 -35.14 -3.41 3.66
N VAL A 324 -35.70 -3.10 2.50
CA VAL A 324 -34.94 -2.80 1.28
C VAL A 324 -35.08 -1.33 0.93
N LEU A 325 -33.95 -0.66 0.71
CA LEU A 325 -33.87 0.69 0.13
C LEU A 325 -33.16 0.64 -1.22
N VAL A 326 -33.83 1.12 -2.26
CA VAL A 326 -33.25 1.29 -3.60
C VAL A 326 -32.91 2.77 -3.81
N ILE A 327 -31.65 3.06 -4.09
CA ILE A 327 -31.17 4.41 -4.39
C ILE A 327 -30.71 4.45 -5.83
N GLY A 328 -31.06 5.51 -6.56
CA GLY A 328 -30.49 5.73 -7.88
C GLY A 328 -30.89 7.07 -8.48
N ARG A 329 -30.48 7.33 -9.72
CA ARG A 329 -30.73 8.62 -10.36
C ARG A 329 -32.13 8.72 -10.97
N LYS A 330 -32.75 9.90 -10.95
CA LYS A 330 -34.12 10.15 -11.46
C LYS A 330 -34.42 9.53 -12.82
N HIS A 331 -33.46 9.49 -13.74
CA HIS A 331 -33.66 8.91 -15.07
C HIS A 331 -33.97 7.41 -15.06
N ILE A 332 -33.59 6.65 -14.02
CA ILE A 332 -33.92 5.22 -13.92
C ILE A 332 -35.37 5.00 -13.49
N LYS A 333 -36.04 6.02 -12.92
CA LYS A 333 -37.42 5.91 -12.43
C LYS A 333 -38.39 5.46 -13.52
N LYS A 334 -38.19 5.89 -14.78
CA LYS A 334 -39.01 5.47 -15.92
C LYS A 334 -38.81 4.00 -16.32
N HIS A 335 -37.75 3.35 -15.83
CA HIS A 335 -37.39 1.96 -16.12
C HIS A 335 -37.69 1.02 -14.95
N ILE A 336 -38.16 1.53 -13.82
CA ILE A 336 -38.50 0.76 -12.62
C ILE A 336 -39.97 1.02 -12.27
N ILE A 337 -40.73 -0.05 -12.08
CA ILE A 337 -42.04 0.04 -11.41
C ILE A 337 -41.81 -0.18 -9.91
N GLU A 338 -42.12 0.82 -9.09
CA GLU A 338 -41.87 0.74 -7.65
C GLU A 338 -42.69 -0.38 -6.99
N ASN A 339 -42.05 -1.19 -6.14
CA ASN A 339 -42.71 -2.21 -5.35
C ASN A 339 -42.98 -1.67 -3.94
N SER A 340 -44.21 -1.80 -3.45
CA SER A 340 -44.59 -1.34 -2.11
C SER A 340 -43.81 -2.01 -0.96
N LEU A 341 -43.15 -3.14 -1.22
CA LEU A 341 -42.28 -3.85 -0.28
C LEU A 341 -40.87 -3.23 -0.14
N ALA A 342 -40.53 -2.23 -0.94
CA ALA A 342 -39.25 -1.53 -0.87
C ALA A 342 -39.46 -0.01 -0.78
N ASN A 343 -38.45 0.65 -0.21
CA ASN A 343 -38.34 2.09 -0.24
C ASN A 343 -37.46 2.53 -1.42
N TYR A 344 -37.78 3.68 -2.01
CA TYR A 344 -37.04 4.25 -3.13
C TYR A 344 -36.64 5.67 -2.83
N PHE A 345 -35.38 6.02 -3.13
CA PHE A 345 -34.91 7.39 -3.09
C PHE A 345 -34.18 7.73 -4.39
N TYR A 346 -34.71 8.72 -5.13
CA TYR A 346 -34.12 9.14 -6.39
C TYR A 346 -33.39 10.47 -6.25
N VAL A 347 -32.09 10.47 -6.58
CA VAL A 347 -31.25 11.66 -6.62
C VAL A 347 -31.21 12.26 -8.01
N ASP A 348 -30.77 13.52 -8.12
CA ASP A 348 -30.58 14.16 -9.42
C ASP A 348 -29.62 13.39 -10.34
N ASN A 349 -29.76 13.59 -11.65
CA ASN A 349 -28.95 12.88 -12.64
C ASN A 349 -27.47 13.32 -12.62
N MET A 350 -27.21 14.53 -12.12
CA MET A 350 -25.87 15.08 -11.93
C MET A 350 -25.23 14.68 -10.59
N SER A 351 -26.03 14.17 -9.65
CA SER A 351 -25.57 13.78 -8.31
C SER A 351 -24.73 12.51 -8.35
N LYS A 352 -23.82 12.39 -7.39
CA LYS A 352 -23.01 11.19 -7.13
C LYS A 352 -23.79 10.21 -6.26
N ASP A 353 -24.59 9.36 -6.89
CA ASP A 353 -25.54 8.43 -6.25
C ASP A 353 -24.87 7.37 -5.35
N ASP A 354 -23.63 6.98 -5.66
CA ASP A 354 -22.81 6.07 -4.86
C ASP A 354 -22.52 6.60 -3.45
N LEU A 355 -22.38 7.92 -3.27
CA LEU A 355 -22.20 8.53 -1.94
C LEU A 355 -23.49 8.48 -1.10
N PHE A 356 -24.67 8.54 -1.74
CA PHE A 356 -25.96 8.35 -1.06
C PHE A 356 -26.14 6.90 -0.62
N VAL A 357 -25.80 5.94 -1.50
CA VAL A 357 -25.77 4.51 -1.18
C VAL A 357 -24.88 4.24 0.02
N LEU A 358 -23.66 4.80 0.03
CA LEU A 358 -22.71 4.65 1.11
C LEU A 358 -23.24 5.21 2.43
N TYR A 359 -23.82 6.41 2.41
CA TYR A 359 -24.40 7.01 3.61
C TYR A 359 -25.53 6.17 4.20
N ALA A 360 -26.45 5.68 3.36
CA ALA A 360 -27.54 4.84 3.80
C ALA A 360 -27.01 3.55 4.44
N ALA A 361 -26.01 2.92 3.83
CA ALA A 361 -25.40 1.70 4.34
C ALA A 361 -24.72 1.91 5.71
N LEU A 362 -23.91 2.96 5.84
CA LEU A 362 -23.23 3.29 7.10
C LEU A 362 -24.19 3.78 8.20
N SER A 363 -25.34 4.35 7.82
CA SER A 363 -26.37 4.77 8.77
C SER A 363 -27.25 3.61 9.23
N SER A 364 -27.35 2.55 8.43
CA SER A 364 -28.20 1.39 8.73
C SER A 364 -27.52 0.35 9.63
N GLY A 365 -26.24 0.53 9.95
CA GLY A 365 -25.51 -0.28 10.92
C GLY A 365 -24.60 -1.36 10.29
N PRO A 366 -23.82 -2.08 11.13
CA PRO A 366 -22.73 -2.94 10.68
C PRO A 366 -23.18 -4.22 9.96
N ASN A 367 -24.48 -4.52 9.93
CA ASN A 367 -25.05 -5.69 9.27
C ASN A 367 -25.75 -5.36 7.95
N ALA A 368 -25.82 -4.07 7.59
CA ALA A 368 -26.49 -3.60 6.40
C ALA A 368 -25.70 -3.99 5.14
N LYS A 369 -26.35 -4.69 4.21
CA LYS A 369 -25.74 -5.20 2.98
C LYS A 369 -25.95 -4.24 1.83
N VAL A 370 -24.92 -4.03 1.03
CA VAL A 370 -24.94 -3.19 -0.17
C VAL A 370 -24.90 -4.06 -1.40
N ILE A 371 -25.89 -3.91 -2.29
CA ILE A 371 -25.96 -4.61 -3.56
C ILE A 371 -25.47 -3.66 -4.66
N SER A 372 -24.24 -3.84 -5.10
CA SER A 372 -23.62 -3.07 -6.20
C SER A 372 -22.37 -3.78 -6.71
N ASN A 373 -22.23 -3.98 -8.03
CA ASN A 373 -21.00 -4.48 -8.67
C ASN A 373 -19.90 -3.41 -8.81
N ASP A 374 -20.17 -2.16 -8.47
CA ASP A 374 -19.19 -1.08 -8.54
C ASP A 374 -19.42 -0.07 -7.42
N LEU A 375 -19.15 -0.48 -6.19
CA LEU A 375 -19.14 0.44 -5.06
C LEU A 375 -17.81 1.20 -5.04
N MET A 376 -17.87 2.53 -5.18
CA MET A 376 -16.84 3.48 -4.72
C MET A 376 -15.44 3.42 -5.39
N ARG A 377 -15.27 2.81 -6.58
CA ARG A 377 -13.97 2.78 -7.28
C ARG A 377 -13.35 4.16 -7.53
N GLN A 378 -14.14 5.22 -7.63
CA GLN A 378 -13.67 6.58 -7.96
C GLN A 378 -13.40 7.45 -6.71
N HIS A 379 -13.78 6.99 -5.52
CA HIS A 379 -13.80 7.79 -4.29
C HIS A 379 -12.81 7.33 -3.22
N GLU A 380 -12.08 6.24 -3.46
CA GLU A 380 -10.94 5.81 -2.61
C GLU A 380 -9.93 6.95 -2.42
N PHE A 381 -9.71 7.75 -3.48
CA PHE A 381 -8.83 8.92 -3.49
C PHE A 381 -9.30 10.08 -2.60
N ILE A 382 -10.57 10.12 -2.18
CA ILE A 382 -11.07 11.19 -1.30
C ILE A 382 -10.64 10.94 0.15
N ILE A 383 -10.43 9.67 0.51
CA ILE A 383 -9.94 9.30 1.83
C ILE A 383 -8.40 9.40 1.80
N ASN A 384 -7.85 10.60 2.00
CA ASN A 384 -6.39 10.82 2.11
C ASN A 384 -5.80 10.34 3.45
N ASP A 385 -6.20 9.16 3.91
CA ASP A 385 -5.75 8.54 5.16
C ASP A 385 -5.70 7.01 4.96
N VAL A 386 -4.49 6.45 5.03
CA VAL A 386 -4.24 5.02 4.77
C VAL A 386 -4.96 4.10 5.77
N GLU A 387 -5.08 4.52 7.03
CA GLU A 387 -5.79 3.74 8.04
C GLU A 387 -7.29 3.69 7.75
N LEU A 388 -7.89 4.84 7.40
CA LEU A 388 -9.30 4.89 7.02
C LEU A 388 -9.59 4.17 5.71
N GLN A 389 -8.69 4.25 4.72
CA GLN A 389 -8.79 3.45 3.50
C GLN A 389 -8.79 1.94 3.82
N THR A 390 -7.92 1.52 4.74
CA THR A 390 -7.84 0.12 5.20
C THR A 390 -9.16 -0.32 5.86
N LEU A 391 -9.71 0.49 6.77
CA LEU A 391 -11.00 0.22 7.42
C LEU A 391 -12.16 0.19 6.42
N PHE A 392 -12.17 1.13 5.48
CA PHE A 392 -13.19 1.22 4.44
C PHE A 392 -13.20 -0.02 3.55
N LYS A 393 -12.03 -0.49 3.12
CA LYS A 393 -11.93 -1.71 2.30
C LYS A 393 -12.38 -2.95 3.05
N LYS A 394 -12.01 -3.07 4.33
CA LYS A 394 -12.52 -4.16 5.20
C LYS A 394 -14.04 -4.12 5.32
N TRP A 395 -14.62 -2.94 5.56
CA TRP A 395 -16.07 -2.75 5.58
C TRP A 395 -16.72 -3.11 4.23
N GLN A 396 -16.14 -2.64 3.13
CA GLN A 396 -16.64 -2.88 1.78
C GLN A 396 -16.70 -4.37 1.46
N ILE A 397 -15.63 -5.12 1.73
CA ILE A 397 -15.57 -6.58 1.55
C ILE A 397 -16.64 -7.29 2.40
N ALA A 398 -16.87 -6.81 3.62
CA ALA A 398 -17.85 -7.41 4.52
C ALA A 398 -19.30 -7.20 4.02
N GLN A 399 -19.60 -6.02 3.48
CA GLN A 399 -20.97 -5.58 3.21
C GLN A 399 -21.38 -5.56 1.75
N GLN A 400 -20.46 -5.69 0.78
CA GLN A 400 -20.79 -5.59 -0.64
C GLN A 400 -21.14 -6.96 -1.26
N TYR A 401 -22.30 -7.02 -1.91
CA TYR A 401 -22.87 -8.23 -2.52
C TYR A 401 -23.27 -7.96 -3.98
N SER A 402 -23.21 -9.03 -4.77
CA SER A 402 -23.72 -9.10 -6.14
C SER A 402 -24.88 -10.08 -6.19
N VAL A 403 -25.67 -9.97 -7.25
CA VAL A 403 -26.73 -10.93 -7.54
C VAL A 403 -26.24 -11.87 -8.64
N GLN A 404 -26.14 -13.17 -8.33
CA GLN A 404 -26.04 -14.20 -9.35
C GLN A 404 -27.43 -14.71 -9.72
N SER A 405 -27.67 -14.84 -11.02
CA SER A 405 -28.92 -15.39 -11.55
C SER A 405 -28.70 -16.85 -11.94
N SER A 406 -28.92 -17.78 -11.01
CA SER A 406 -29.09 -19.20 -11.38
C SER A 406 -30.57 -19.49 -11.63
N TYR A 407 -30.86 -20.51 -12.45
CA TYR A 407 -32.11 -20.71 -13.20
C TYR A 407 -33.45 -20.64 -12.44
N ASN A 408 -33.49 -20.56 -11.10
CA ASN A 408 -34.70 -20.27 -10.32
C ASN A 408 -34.46 -19.58 -8.97
N LEU A 409 -33.21 -19.27 -8.59
CA LEU A 409 -32.88 -18.71 -7.27
C LEU A 409 -31.89 -17.55 -7.43
N GLN A 410 -32.33 -16.33 -7.13
CA GLN A 410 -31.40 -15.23 -6.91
C GLN A 410 -30.75 -15.41 -5.54
N GLN A 411 -29.50 -15.83 -5.56
CA GLN A 411 -28.68 -15.87 -4.35
C GLN A 411 -27.84 -14.60 -4.29
N LEU A 412 -27.86 -13.95 -3.12
CA LEU A 412 -26.88 -12.92 -2.82
C LEU A 412 -25.54 -13.61 -2.68
N THR A 413 -24.64 -13.31 -3.60
CA THR A 413 -23.27 -13.79 -3.59
C THR A 413 -22.38 -12.64 -3.20
N LYS A 414 -21.40 -12.86 -2.31
CA LYS A 414 -20.36 -11.85 -2.12
C LYS A 414 -19.61 -11.70 -3.44
N ILE A 415 -19.34 -10.46 -3.86
CA ILE A 415 -18.79 -10.11 -5.19
C ILE A 415 -17.45 -10.78 -5.47
N SER A 416 -16.76 -11.13 -4.39
CA SER A 416 -15.70 -12.11 -4.37
C SER A 416 -15.75 -12.75 -2.98
N THR A 417 -15.09 -13.87 -2.78
CA THR A 417 -14.65 -14.29 -1.45
C THR A 417 -13.23 -13.74 -1.20
N PRO A 418 -12.93 -12.42 -1.26
CA PRO A 418 -11.62 -12.02 -0.82
C PRO A 418 -11.66 -12.18 0.69
N ILE A 419 -10.90 -13.14 1.21
CA ILE A 419 -10.57 -13.09 2.63
C ILE A 419 -9.98 -11.70 2.83
N ASP A 420 -10.44 -11.02 3.88
CA ASP A 420 -9.88 -9.75 4.34
C ASP A 420 -8.40 -9.98 4.65
N ALA A 421 -7.55 -9.76 3.63
CA ALA A 421 -6.11 -9.99 3.65
C ALA A 421 -5.40 -8.85 4.40
N ILE A 422 -5.87 -8.60 5.61
CA ILE A 422 -5.28 -7.74 6.63
C ILE A 422 -4.85 -8.64 7.77
N VAL A 423 -3.77 -8.26 8.46
CA VAL A 423 -3.30 -8.95 9.66
C VAL A 423 -4.41 -9.04 10.71
N GLN A 424 -4.62 -10.23 11.26
CA GLN A 424 -5.61 -10.46 12.30
C GLN A 424 -4.99 -11.14 13.52
N LYS A 425 -5.58 -10.89 14.70
CA LYS A 425 -5.26 -11.59 15.94
C LYS A 425 -6.52 -12.27 16.44
N GLN A 426 -6.45 -13.58 16.64
CA GLN A 426 -7.50 -14.41 17.21
C GLN A 426 -6.90 -15.16 18.41
N SER A 427 -7.39 -14.85 19.61
CA SER A 427 -6.82 -15.39 20.85
C SER A 427 -5.30 -15.08 20.92
N ASN A 428 -4.45 -16.11 20.95
CA ASN A 428 -2.99 -15.99 20.96
C ASN A 428 -2.34 -16.19 19.57
N CYS A 429 -3.15 -16.32 18.51
CA CYS A 429 -2.68 -16.54 17.16
C CYS A 429 -2.77 -15.26 16.33
N TRP A 430 -1.66 -14.89 15.71
CA TRP A 430 -1.61 -13.89 14.64
C TRP A 430 -1.66 -14.58 13.28
N HIS A 431 -2.49 -14.04 12.40
CA HIS A 431 -2.61 -14.46 11.01
C HIS A 431 -2.17 -13.31 10.12
N ILE A 432 -1.13 -13.52 9.33
CA ILE A 432 -0.48 -12.49 8.52
C ILE A 432 -0.52 -12.91 7.06
N PRO A 433 -1.26 -12.19 6.20
CA PRO A 433 -1.18 -12.39 4.76
C PRO A 433 0.13 -11.81 4.23
N TYR A 434 0.71 -12.44 3.21
CA TYR A 434 1.95 -11.97 2.60
C TYR A 434 1.90 -12.07 1.08
N ASN A 435 2.82 -11.37 0.42
CA ASN A 435 2.99 -11.41 -1.03
C ASN A 435 4.23 -12.23 -1.38
N ILE A 436 4.13 -13.07 -2.41
CA ILE A 436 5.27 -13.84 -2.93
C ILE A 436 6.32 -12.88 -3.55
N ASP A 437 5.87 -11.82 -4.23
CA ASP A 437 6.74 -10.81 -4.85
C ASP A 437 6.60 -9.42 -4.22
N ASP A 438 7.72 -8.76 -3.93
CA ASP A 438 7.78 -7.38 -3.42
C ASP A 438 7.45 -6.30 -4.47
N CYS A 439 7.50 -6.68 -5.75
CA CYS A 439 7.31 -5.80 -6.90
C CYS A 439 5.87 -5.76 -7.41
N GLN A 440 4.99 -6.65 -6.95
CA GLN A 440 3.59 -6.57 -7.34
C GLN A 440 2.90 -5.42 -6.61
N PRO A 441 2.05 -4.63 -7.30
CA PRO A 441 1.31 -3.55 -6.66
C PRO A 441 0.48 -4.16 -5.53
N ARG A 442 0.82 -3.79 -4.28
CA ARG A 442 0.16 -4.22 -3.02
C ARG A 442 -1.34 -3.84 -2.96
N GLN A 443 -1.88 -3.27 -4.03
CA GLN A 443 -3.24 -2.75 -4.17
C GLN A 443 -4.30 -3.82 -4.48
N ARG A 444 -3.93 -5.04 -4.88
CA ARG A 444 -4.94 -6.09 -5.07
C ARG A 444 -5.31 -6.66 -3.70
N HIS A 445 -6.48 -6.27 -3.21
CA HIS A 445 -7.20 -6.92 -2.10
C HIS A 445 -7.78 -8.28 -2.50
N ILE A 446 -7.22 -8.90 -3.53
CA ILE A 446 -7.64 -10.18 -4.11
C ILE A 446 -6.59 -11.18 -3.65
N SER A 447 -7.00 -12.06 -2.74
CA SER A 447 -6.21 -13.12 -2.10
C SER A 447 -5.42 -13.94 -3.12
N ASN A 448 -4.11 -14.09 -2.89
CA ASN A 448 -3.50 -15.42 -2.97
C ASN A 448 -3.62 -16.00 -1.56
N ASP A 449 -3.99 -17.28 -1.41
CA ASP A 449 -4.33 -17.95 -0.15
C ASP A 449 -3.16 -18.16 0.82
N ASP A 450 -2.14 -17.30 0.74
CA ASP A 450 -0.84 -17.43 1.38
C ASP A 450 -0.80 -16.59 2.67
N TRP A 451 -0.80 -17.30 3.79
CA TRP A 451 -0.86 -16.73 5.13
C TRP A 451 0.22 -17.34 6.02
N ALA A 452 0.60 -16.63 7.07
CA ALA A 452 1.41 -17.15 8.15
C ALA A 452 0.62 -17.12 9.46
N CYS A 453 0.68 -18.23 10.21
CA CYS A 453 0.10 -18.38 11.52
C CYS A 453 1.23 -18.35 12.55
N PHE A 454 1.18 -17.39 13.48
CA PHE A 454 2.11 -17.25 14.60
C PHE A 454 1.34 -17.42 15.90
N ASN A 455 1.66 -18.46 16.67
CA ASN A 455 1.11 -18.67 18.01
C ASN A 455 2.15 -18.26 19.06
N THR A 456 1.77 -17.32 19.94
CA THR A 456 2.65 -16.77 20.98
C THR A 456 2.78 -17.67 22.22
N CYS A 457 1.92 -18.69 22.35
CA CYS A 457 1.96 -19.67 23.42
C CYS A 457 1.94 -21.08 22.79
N PRO A 458 3.02 -21.87 22.88
CA PRO A 458 3.09 -23.17 22.23
C PRO A 458 1.97 -24.13 22.65
#